data_AF-A0A964Q1U1-F1
#
_entry.id   AF-A0A964Q1U1-F1
#
_cell.length_a   1.000
_cell.length_b   1.000
_cell.length_c   1.000
_cell.angle_alpha   90.00
_cell.angle_beta   90.00
_cell.angle_gamma   90.00
#
_symmetry.space_group_name_H-M   'P 1'
#
loop_
_entity.id
_entity.type
_entity.pdbx_description
1 polymer ?
#
loop_
_entity_poly.entity_id
_entity_poly.type
_entity_poly.pdbx_seq_one_letter_code
_entity_poly.pdbx_strand_id
1 'polypeptide(L)'
;MGITTPDWLSKRNAKLEASKDGQSWLVFFGSELAYVVALAPAKGKFTTKVMETINGKQIPQAEVFENAEDAVRAGLEKLRGALGW
;
A
#
# COMPACT_ATOMS: atom_id res chain seq x y z
N MET A 1 -8.91 0.24 11.77
CA MET A 1 -8.77 0.07 10.32
C MET A 1 -8.13 -1.29 10.09
N GLY A 2 -8.86 -2.23 9.50
CA GLY A 2 -8.51 -3.66 9.52
C GLY A 2 -8.06 -4.18 8.15
N ILE A 3 -7.00 -3.59 7.57
CA ILE A 3 -6.45 -4.08 6.30
C ILE A 3 -5.60 -5.31 6.58
N THR A 4 -6.10 -6.47 6.15
CA THR A 4 -5.37 -7.74 6.21
C THR A 4 -4.43 -7.90 5.01
N THR A 5 -3.39 -8.71 5.16
CA THR A 5 -2.52 -9.10 4.05
C THR A 5 -3.36 -9.75 2.94
N PRO A 6 -3.33 -9.23 1.70
CA PRO A 6 -4.04 -9.85 0.58
C PRO A 6 -3.47 -11.24 0.24
N ASP A 7 -4.32 -12.17 -0.17
CA ASP A 7 -3.92 -13.54 -0.50
C ASP A 7 -2.79 -13.62 -1.54
N TRP A 8 -2.83 -12.74 -2.54
CA TRP A 8 -1.81 -12.68 -3.59
C TRP A 8 -0.43 -12.28 -3.06
N LEU A 9 -0.40 -11.48 -1.99
CA LEU A 9 0.82 -11.03 -1.34
C LEU A 9 1.37 -12.20 -0.50
N SER A 10 0.51 -12.87 0.27
CA SER A 10 0.89 -14.09 1.02
C SER A 10 1.42 -15.21 0.12
N LYS A 11 0.84 -15.43 -1.06
CA LYS A 11 1.32 -16.44 -2.03
C LYS A 11 2.73 -16.21 -2.55
N ARG A 12 3.27 -14.99 -2.40
CA ARG A 12 4.61 -14.59 -2.86
C ARG A 12 5.60 -14.41 -1.72
N ASN A 13 5.35 -15.04 -0.58
CA ASN A 13 6.17 -14.92 0.63
C ASN A 13 6.37 -13.47 1.08
N ALA A 14 5.33 -12.66 0.83
CA ALA A 14 5.27 -11.27 1.22
C ALA A 14 4.32 -11.13 2.40
N LYS A 15 4.58 -10.12 3.24
CA LYS A 15 3.71 -9.76 4.37
C LYS A 15 3.38 -8.28 4.33
N LEU A 16 2.18 -7.96 4.78
CA LEU A 16 1.73 -6.60 5.00
C LEU A 16 1.67 -6.36 6.51
N GLU A 17 2.34 -5.31 6.98
CA GLU A 17 2.28 -4.89 8.38
C GLU A 17 1.77 -3.46 8.47
N ALA A 18 0.75 -3.25 9.30
CA ALA A 18 0.29 -1.89 9.60
C ALA A 18 1.31 -1.17 10.49
N SER A 19 1.60 0.08 10.17
CA SER A 19 2.37 0.98 11.02
C SER A 19 1.61 1.29 12.32
N LYS A 20 2.35 1.69 13.36
CA LYS A 20 1.80 2.09 14.67
C LYS A 20 0.83 3.27 14.58
N ASP A 21 0.99 4.12 13.57
CA ASP A 21 0.12 5.26 13.31
C ASP A 21 -1.22 4.87 12.64
N GLY A 22 -1.34 3.64 12.13
CA GLY A 22 -2.51 3.17 11.38
C GLY A 22 -2.74 3.89 10.05
N GLN A 23 -1.78 4.67 9.57
CA GLN A 23 -1.86 5.46 8.33
C GLN A 23 -0.94 4.93 7.24
N SER A 24 -0.02 4.03 7.58
CA SER A 24 0.89 3.41 6.61
C SER A 24 0.90 1.89 6.75
N TRP A 25 1.15 1.20 5.64
CA TRP A 25 1.31 -0.24 5.56
C TRP A 25 2.64 -0.57 4.90
N LEU A 26 3.43 -1.39 5.60
CA LEU A 26 4.75 -1.83 5.21
C LEU A 26 4.62 -3.17 4.49
N VAL A 27 5.13 -3.23 3.27
CA VAL A 27 5.17 -4.45 2.45
C VAL A 27 6.57 -5.02 2.53
N PHE A 28 6.69 -6.19 3.14
CA PHE A 28 7.95 -6.91 3.19
C PHE A 28 7.94 -8.08 2.23
N PHE A 29 9.07 -8.31 1.56
CA PHE A 29 9.36 -9.55 0.86
C PHE A 29 10.36 -10.34 1.70
N GLY A 30 9.91 -11.45 2.30
CA GLY A 30 10.65 -12.12 3.36
C GLY A 30 10.91 -11.18 4.55
N SER A 31 12.18 -10.87 4.80
CA SER A 31 12.62 -9.98 5.90
C SER A 31 12.92 -8.55 5.44
N GLU A 32 12.88 -8.26 4.15
CA GLU A 32 13.25 -6.96 3.59
C GLU A 32 12.01 -6.09 3.37
N LEU A 33 12.05 -4.85 3.88
CA LEU A 33 11.01 -3.86 3.61
C LEU A 33 11.20 -3.34 2.18
N ALA A 34 10.25 -3.63 1.29
CA ALA A 34 10.34 -3.29 -0.12
C ALA A 34 9.45 -2.11 -0.52
N TYR A 35 8.26 -1.99 0.07
CA TYR A 35 7.33 -0.91 -0.22
C TYR A 35 6.66 -0.36 1.03
N VAL A 36 6.26 0.91 0.95
CA VAL A 36 5.39 1.57 1.91
C VAL A 36 4.16 2.08 1.17
N VAL A 37 2.99 1.66 1.62
CA VAL A 37 1.69 2.19 1.18
C VAL A 37 1.21 3.14 2.26
N ALA A 38 1.18 4.45 2.00
CA ALA A 38 0.77 5.46 2.97
C ALA A 38 -0.53 6.13 2.54
N LEU A 39 -1.45 6.30 3.48
CA LEU A 39 -2.64 7.12 3.29
C LEU A 39 -2.25 8.59 3.15
N ALA A 40 -2.84 9.28 2.19
CA ALA A 40 -2.64 10.70 1.99
C ALA A 40 -3.99 11.43 1.81
N PRO A 41 -4.14 12.65 2.34
CA PRO A 41 -5.31 13.45 2.07
C PRO A 41 -5.28 14.01 0.63
N ALA A 42 -6.43 14.01 -0.03
CA ALA A 42 -6.61 14.56 -1.38
C ALA A 42 -7.96 15.27 -1.50
N LYS A 43 -7.97 16.60 -1.45
CA LYS A 43 -9.18 17.46 -1.61
C LYS A 43 -10.34 17.08 -0.68
N GLY A 44 -10.06 16.80 0.60
CA GLY A 44 -11.08 16.37 1.58
C GLY A 44 -11.50 14.91 1.46
N LYS A 45 -10.88 14.16 0.55
CA LYS A 45 -10.98 12.70 0.39
C LYS A 45 -9.63 12.05 0.74
N PHE A 46 -9.56 10.74 0.58
CA PHE A 46 -8.36 9.94 0.80
C PHE A 46 -7.77 9.44 -0.52
N THR A 47 -6.46 9.35 -0.59
CA THR A 47 -5.73 8.63 -1.63
C THR A 47 -4.59 7.85 -0.96
N THR A 48 -3.84 7.09 -1.74
CA THR A 48 -2.63 6.44 -1.24
C THR A 48 -1.41 6.79 -2.06
N LYS A 49 -0.26 6.81 -1.38
CA LYS A 49 1.05 6.90 -1.97
C LYS A 49 1.74 5.56 -1.76
N VAL A 50 2.12 4.92 -2.85
CA VAL A 50 2.95 3.71 -2.80
C VAL A 50 4.37 4.11 -3.14
N MET A 51 5.31 3.80 -2.25
CA MET A 51 6.72 4.16 -2.37
C MET A 51 7.60 2.92 -2.26
N GLU A 52 8.50 2.75 -3.23
CA GLU A 52 9.61 1.80 -3.19
C GLU A 52 10.67 2.28 -2.19
N THR A 53 11.05 1.43 -1.23
CA THR A 53 12.06 1.79 -0.22
C THR A 53 13.49 1.73 -0.75
N ILE A 54 13.73 0.88 -1.75
CA ILE A 54 15.07 0.63 -2.30
C ILE A 54 15.59 1.85 -3.08
N ASN A 55 14.72 2.54 -3.83
CA ASN A 55 15.09 3.64 -4.73
C ASN A 55 14.27 4.92 -4.52
N GLY A 56 13.29 4.91 -3.60
CA GLY A 56 12.40 6.05 -3.33
C GLY A 56 11.36 6.33 -4.42
N LYS A 57 11.23 5.47 -5.44
CA LYS A 57 10.29 5.66 -6.54
C LYS A 57 8.86 5.55 -6.03
N GLN A 58 8.02 6.49 -6.47
CA GLN A 58 6.60 6.47 -6.15
C GLN A 58 5.80 5.88 -7.30
N ILE A 59 4.85 5.00 -6.98
CA ILE A 59 3.84 4.54 -7.92
C ILE A 59 2.65 5.52 -7.78
N PRO A 60 2.36 6.33 -8.82
CA PRO A 60 1.34 7.35 -8.74
C PRO A 60 -0.06 6.73 -8.66
N GLN A 61 -0.92 7.34 -7.85
CA GLN A 61 -2.33 7.02 -7.76
C GLN A 61 -3.16 8.29 -7.96
N ALA A 62 -3.97 8.30 -9.01
CA ALA A 62 -4.82 9.44 -9.34
C ALA A 62 -6.21 9.36 -8.67
N GLU A 63 -6.59 8.16 -8.22
CA GLU A 63 -7.91 7.89 -7.65
C GLU A 63 -8.00 8.43 -6.22
N VAL A 64 -9.17 8.97 -5.90
CA VAL A 64 -9.53 9.49 -4.58
C VAL A 64 -10.79 8.79 -4.08
N PHE A 65 -10.82 8.49 -2.79
CA PHE A 65 -11.82 7.65 -2.14
C PHE A 65 -12.40 8.36 -0.93
N GLU A 66 -13.66 8.10 -0.62
CA GLU A 66 -14.33 8.70 0.55
C GLU A 66 -13.94 8.00 1.85
N ASN A 67 -13.50 6.75 1.75
CA ASN A 67 -13.02 5.93 2.86
C ASN A 67 -11.52 5.66 2.71
N ALA A 68 -10.81 5.73 3.84
CA ALA A 68 -9.41 5.37 3.92
C ALA A 68 -9.15 3.90 3.55
N GLU A 69 -10.04 2.97 3.92
CA GLU A 69 -9.83 1.54 3.64
C GLU A 69 -9.86 1.23 2.16
N ASP A 70 -10.75 1.88 1.43
CA ASP A 70 -10.85 1.73 -0.03
C ASP A 70 -9.64 2.35 -0.74
N ALA A 71 -9.13 3.48 -0.23
CA ALA A 71 -7.89 4.06 -0.75
C ALA A 71 -6.71 3.08 -0.61
N VAL A 72 -6.58 2.42 0.54
CA VAL A 72 -5.49 1.47 0.80
C VAL A 72 -5.61 0.21 -0.05
N ARG A 73 -6.81 -0.34 -0.18
CA ARG A 73 -7.05 -1.46 -1.10
C ARG A 73 -6.69 -1.09 -2.54
N ALA A 74 -7.08 0.09 -3.00
CA ALA A 74 -6.72 0.56 -4.33
C ALA A 74 -5.20 0.73 -4.49
N GLY A 75 -4.50 1.24 -3.47
CA GLY A 75 -3.04 1.32 -3.47
C GLY A 75 -2.34 -0.04 -3.54
N LEU A 76 -2.86 -1.03 -2.82
CA LEU A 76 -2.36 -2.40 -2.88
C LEU A 76 -2.61 -3.03 -4.27
N GLU A 77 -3.76 -2.79 -4.88
CA GLU A 77 -4.03 -3.26 -6.25
C GLU A 77 -3.16 -2.55 -7.30
N LYS A 78 -2.83 -1.26 -7.10
CA LYS A 78 -1.83 -0.59 -7.95
C LYS A 78 -0.44 -1.13 -7.77
N LEU A 79 -0.02 -1.44 -6.55
CA LEU A 79 1.24 -2.13 -6.30
C LEU A 79 1.25 -3.47 -7.02
N ARG A 80 0.19 -4.26 -6.89
CA ARG A 80 0.04 -5.55 -7.57
C ARG A 80 0.21 -5.43 -9.09
N GLY A 81 -0.47 -4.46 -9.71
CA GLY A 81 -0.33 -4.18 -11.14
C GLY A 81 1.09 -3.75 -11.54
N ALA A 82 1.76 -2.93 -10.73
CA ALA A 82 3.14 -2.51 -10.96
C ALA A 82 4.14 -3.67 -10.86
N LEU A 83 3.87 -4.66 -10.01
CA LEU A 83 4.65 -5.90 -9.88
C LEU A 83 4.33 -6.93 -10.98
N GLY A 84 3.25 -6.74 -11.75
CA GLY A 84 2.80 -7.63 -12.81
C GLY A 84 2.12 -8.92 -12.32
N TRP A 85 1.38 -8.86 -11.21
CA TRP A 85 0.78 -10.04 -10.54
C TRP A 85 -0.76 -10.06 -10.60
#